data_AF-A0A497E3P0-F1
#
_entry.id   AF-A0A497E3P0-F1
#
_cell.length_a   1.000
_cell.length_b   1.000
_cell.length_c   1.000
_cell.angle_alpha   90.00
_cell.angle_beta   90.00
_cell.angle_gamma   90.00
#
_symmetry.space_group_name_H-M   'P 1'
#
loop_
_entity.id
_entity.type
_entity.pdbx_description
1 polymer ?
#
loop_
_entity_poly.entity_id
_entity_poly.type
_entity_poly.pdbx_seq_one_letter_code
_entity_poly.pdbx_strand_id
1 'polypeptide(L)'
;MRSEKRKINQKGFTFVELIVVIGLVVIVAMLTYLPYRSTLRSFSLSTTKTSLQQSARIALKRIVKELGAGMILISEESNEAVDGDNNYGYADSSPYKIAVRLPNYSGTDPKEPGTIVTFYAALAEDSSAPIDPALASEGEQPLLYTRTYTSSWENPELLIPEKENLKVTQLNFIVGGDNRDRVLITLELAQSDSALSKWSVYKLVSTAKLGAR
;
A
#
# COMPACT_ATOMS: atom_id res chain seq x y z
N MET A 1 54.11 34.77 56.68
CA MET A 1 53.09 34.14 55.80
C MET A 1 52.03 35.19 55.47
N ARG A 2 52.02 35.72 54.24
CA ARG A 2 51.03 36.71 53.77
C ARG A 2 50.12 36.00 52.78
N SER A 3 48.87 35.75 53.17
CA SER A 3 47.85 35.12 52.33
C SER A 3 47.35 36.15 51.32
N GLU A 4 47.77 36.02 50.06
CA GLU A 4 47.16 36.74 48.94
C GLU A 4 45.79 36.12 48.63
N LYS A 5 44.73 36.77 49.13
CA LYS A 5 43.38 36.51 48.62
C LYS A 5 43.24 37.16 47.25
N ARG A 6 43.32 36.35 46.18
CA ARG A 6 42.97 36.76 44.82
C ARG A 6 41.52 37.26 44.82
N LYS A 7 41.33 38.57 44.60
CA LYS A 7 40.02 39.16 44.30
C LYS A 7 39.56 38.63 42.95
N ILE A 8 38.57 37.76 42.96
CA ILE A 8 37.82 37.39 41.76
C ILE A 8 36.95 38.61 41.44
N ASN A 9 37.35 39.41 40.45
CA ASN A 9 36.51 40.48 39.90
C ASN A 9 35.31 39.84 39.21
N GLN A 10 34.20 39.69 39.92
CA GLN A 10 32.91 39.43 39.29
C GLN A 10 32.46 40.72 38.59
N LYS A 11 32.84 40.88 37.33
CA LYS A 11 32.27 41.92 36.45
C LYS A 11 30.81 41.53 36.20
N GLY A 12 29.88 42.38 36.60
CA GLY A 12 28.46 42.22 36.31
C GLY A 12 28.21 42.31 34.81
N PHE A 13 27.28 41.50 34.33
CA PHE A 13 26.89 41.45 32.92
C PHE A 13 26.23 42.76 32.50
N THR A 14 26.69 43.37 31.40
CA THR A 14 26.14 44.65 30.94
C THR A 14 24.93 44.44 30.03
N PHE A 15 23.97 45.37 30.05
CA PHE A 15 22.74 45.27 29.24
C PHE A 15 23.03 45.20 27.73
N VAL A 16 24.11 45.84 27.29
CA VAL A 16 24.57 45.79 25.89
C VAL A 16 25.05 44.39 25.51
N GLU A 17 25.79 43.72 26.41
CA GLU A 17 26.25 42.34 26.22
C GLU A 17 25.07 41.37 26.07
N LEU A 18 23.99 41.59 26.83
CA LEU A 18 22.76 40.81 26.74
C LEU A 18 22.09 40.95 25.37
N ILE A 19 21.96 42.17 24.86
CA ILE A 19 21.34 42.42 23.55
C ILE A 19 22.13 41.73 22.44
N VAL A 20 23.47 41.83 22.48
CA VAL A 20 24.33 41.18 21.49
C VAL A 20 24.17 39.66 21.54
N VAL A 21 24.18 39.05 22.72
CA VAL A 21 24.02 37.60 22.88
C VAL A 21 22.64 37.13 22.39
N ILE A 22 21.56 37.84 22.74
CA ILE A 22 20.21 37.50 22.29
C ILE A 22 20.11 37.60 20.76
N GLY A 23 20.65 38.67 20.16
CA GLY A 23 20.66 38.84 18.71
C GLY A 23 21.39 37.70 17.99
N LEU A 24 22.54 37.27 18.55
CA LEU A 24 23.32 36.17 18.01
C LEU A 24 22.57 34.83 18.11
N VAL A 25 21.88 34.58 19.23
CA VAL A 25 21.02 33.39 19.41
C VAL A 25 19.88 33.37 18.40
N VAL A 26 19.22 34.50 18.15
CA VAL A 26 18.12 34.58 17.16
C VAL A 26 18.62 34.31 15.75
N ILE A 27 19.79 34.84 15.37
CA ILE A 27 20.40 34.58 14.06
C ILE A 27 20.72 33.09 13.90
N VAL A 28 21.34 32.47 14.91
CA VAL A 28 21.66 31.04 14.90
C VAL A 28 20.38 30.19 14.84
N ALA A 29 19.33 30.58 15.57
CA ALA A 29 18.04 29.91 15.55
C ALA A 29 17.39 29.98 14.15
N MET A 30 17.40 31.14 13.50
CA MET A 30 16.88 31.29 12.13
C MET A 30 17.66 30.46 11.11
N LEU A 31 18.99 30.48 11.20
CA LEU A 31 19.87 29.73 10.28
C LEU A 31 19.72 28.22 10.43
N THR A 32 19.46 27.72 11.63
CA THR A 32 19.26 26.28 11.90
C THR A 32 17.83 25.81 11.61
N TYR A 33 16.84 26.68 11.76
CA TYR A 33 15.43 26.33 11.56
C TYR A 33 15.08 25.97 10.10
N LEU A 34 15.58 26.74 9.13
CA LEU A 34 15.36 26.50 7.69
C LEU A 34 15.82 25.09 7.22
N PRO A 35 17.10 24.70 7.43
CA PRO A 35 17.57 23.38 7.04
C PRO A 35 16.91 22.26 7.84
N TYR A 36 16.61 22.47 9.13
CA TYR A 36 15.86 21.51 9.95
C TYR A 36 14.47 21.22 9.36
N ARG A 37 13.69 22.26 9.02
CA ARG A 37 12.38 22.11 8.40
C ARG A 37 12.44 21.44 7.03
N SER A 38 13.45 21.78 6.22
CA SER A 38 13.67 21.16 4.90
C SER A 38 14.00 19.66 5.01
N THR A 39 14.80 19.30 6.01
CA THR A 39 15.25 17.91 6.24
C THR A 39 14.10 17.02 6.70
N LEU A 40 13.28 17.49 7.64
CA LEU A 40 12.09 16.77 8.11
C LEU A 40 11.11 16.48 6.96
N ARG A 41 10.84 17.48 6.12
CA ARG A 41 9.97 17.33 4.95
C ARG A 41 10.53 16.33 3.94
N SER A 42 11.84 16.34 3.73
CA SER A 42 12.49 15.43 2.78
C SER A 42 12.50 13.99 3.29
N PHE A 43 12.70 13.81 4.59
CA PHE A 43 12.67 12.49 5.23
C PHE A 43 11.27 11.87 5.15
N SER A 44 10.21 12.60 5.51
CA SER A 44 8.84 12.09 5.51
C SER A 44 8.34 11.71 4.10
N LEU A 45 8.72 12.49 3.09
CA LEU A 45 8.40 12.19 1.69
C LEU A 45 9.14 10.94 1.19
N SER A 46 10.41 10.78 1.58
CA SER A 46 11.23 9.63 1.18
C SER A 46 10.71 8.32 1.77
N THR A 47 10.34 8.32 3.06
CA THR A 47 9.80 7.14 3.74
C THR A 47 8.43 6.74 3.15
N THR A 48 7.53 7.70 2.94
CA THR A 48 6.21 7.45 2.34
C THR A 48 6.34 6.87 0.93
N LYS A 49 7.22 7.43 0.10
CA LYS A 49 7.45 6.93 -1.26
C LYS A 49 8.01 5.51 -1.27
N THR A 50 9.01 5.24 -0.42
CA THR A 50 9.61 3.90 -0.31
C THR A 50 8.61 2.87 0.19
N SER A 51 7.81 3.25 1.18
CA SER A 51 6.70 2.47 1.72
C SER A 51 5.70 2.06 0.64
N LEU A 52 5.20 3.03 -0.13
CA LEU A 52 4.26 2.78 -1.25
C LEU A 52 4.85 1.84 -2.30
N GLN A 53 6.10 2.06 -2.68
CA GLN A 53 6.80 1.22 -3.67
C GLN A 53 6.94 -0.23 -3.20
N GLN A 54 7.33 -0.43 -1.95
CA GLN A 54 7.46 -1.77 -1.37
C GLN A 54 6.11 -2.47 -1.26
N SER A 55 5.08 -1.78 -0.75
CA SER A 55 3.72 -2.30 -0.64
C SER A 55 3.17 -2.75 -2.00
N ALA A 56 3.28 -1.91 -3.04
CA ALA A 56 2.81 -2.26 -4.38
C ALA A 56 3.58 -3.44 -4.99
N ARG A 57 4.89 -3.52 -4.76
CA ARG A 57 5.72 -4.63 -5.26
C ARG A 57 5.37 -5.95 -4.58
N ILE A 58 5.15 -5.95 -3.26
CA ILE A 58 4.77 -7.14 -2.50
C ILE A 58 3.43 -7.67 -3.00
N ALA A 59 2.43 -6.79 -3.09
CA ALA A 59 1.10 -7.12 -3.62
C ALA A 59 1.17 -7.72 -5.03
N LEU A 60 1.79 -7.01 -5.98
CA LEU A 60 1.86 -7.48 -7.36
C LEU A 60 2.67 -8.75 -7.51
N LYS A 61 3.75 -8.93 -6.73
CA LYS A 61 4.51 -10.19 -6.73
C LYS A 61 3.64 -11.37 -6.32
N ARG A 62 2.77 -11.19 -5.32
CA ARG A 62 1.84 -12.23 -4.86
C ARG A 62 0.76 -12.50 -5.91
N ILE A 63 0.12 -11.46 -6.44
CA ILE A 63 -0.87 -11.59 -7.53
C ILE A 63 -0.26 -12.32 -8.74
N VAL A 64 0.89 -11.86 -9.24
CA VAL A 64 1.54 -12.45 -10.42
C VAL A 64 1.91 -13.91 -10.18
N LYS A 65 2.38 -14.25 -8.97
CA LYS A 65 2.73 -15.63 -8.62
C LYS A 65 1.50 -16.54 -8.67
N GLU A 66 0.39 -16.13 -8.05
CA GLU A 66 -0.82 -16.95 -7.97
C GLU A 66 -1.54 -16.99 -9.33
N LEU A 67 -1.60 -15.89 -10.08
CA LEU A 67 -2.08 -15.88 -11.47
C LEU A 67 -1.20 -16.76 -12.36
N GLY A 68 0.12 -16.73 -12.18
CA GLY A 68 1.06 -17.60 -12.89
C GLY A 68 0.82 -19.10 -12.63
N ALA A 69 0.33 -19.44 -11.43
CA ALA A 69 -0.10 -20.78 -11.08
C ALA A 69 -1.53 -21.09 -11.52
N GLY A 70 -2.35 -20.09 -11.81
CA GLY A 70 -3.74 -20.25 -12.25
C GLY A 70 -3.83 -20.87 -13.64
N MET A 71 -4.64 -21.92 -13.77
CA MET A 71 -4.87 -22.63 -15.03
C MET A 71 -6.06 -22.08 -15.80
N ILE A 72 -7.14 -21.71 -15.10
CA ILE A 72 -8.42 -21.35 -15.72
C ILE A 72 -8.87 -20.01 -15.16
N LEU A 73 -9.16 -19.06 -16.05
CA LEU A 73 -9.84 -17.82 -15.70
C LEU A 73 -11.33 -18.08 -15.49
N ILE A 74 -11.86 -17.62 -14.36
CA ILE A 74 -13.28 -17.76 -14.04
C ILE A 74 -13.99 -16.47 -14.46
N SER A 75 -14.94 -16.59 -15.37
CA SER A 75 -15.76 -15.45 -15.84
C SER A 75 -16.85 -15.11 -14.82
N GLU A 76 -17.24 -13.83 -14.77
CA GLU A 76 -18.39 -13.37 -13.99
C GLU A 76 -19.70 -14.07 -14.38
N GLU A 77 -19.83 -14.53 -15.62
CA GLU A 77 -21.01 -15.31 -16.07
C GLU A 77 -21.08 -16.71 -15.45
N SER A 78 -19.98 -17.19 -14.86
CA SER A 78 -19.95 -18.47 -14.16
C SER A 78 -20.39 -18.31 -12.71
N ASN A 79 -21.07 -19.33 -12.18
CA ASN A 79 -21.46 -19.38 -10.77
C ASN A 79 -20.33 -19.93 -9.86
N GLU A 80 -19.12 -20.12 -10.38
CA GLU A 80 -18.03 -20.76 -9.63
C GLU A 80 -17.35 -19.83 -8.62
N ALA A 81 -17.37 -18.52 -8.88
CA ALA A 81 -16.73 -17.51 -8.04
C ALA A 81 -17.75 -16.65 -7.26
N VAL A 82 -18.91 -17.21 -6.92
CA VAL A 82 -19.99 -16.52 -6.20
C VAL A 82 -19.92 -16.82 -4.70
N ASP A 83 -20.01 -15.78 -3.87
CA ASP A 83 -20.08 -15.82 -2.41
C ASP A 83 -21.21 -14.92 -1.92
N GLY A 84 -22.36 -15.51 -1.58
CA GLY A 84 -23.58 -14.74 -1.27
C GLY A 84 -23.97 -13.85 -2.45
N ASP A 85 -24.02 -12.55 -2.21
CA ASP A 85 -24.35 -11.54 -3.23
C ASP A 85 -23.12 -11.09 -4.05
N ASN A 86 -21.92 -11.54 -3.69
CA ASN A 86 -20.68 -11.16 -4.37
C ASN A 86 -20.32 -12.15 -5.46
N ASN A 87 -19.85 -11.64 -6.59
CA ASN A 87 -19.25 -12.45 -7.64
C ASN A 87 -17.83 -11.94 -7.91
N TYR A 88 -16.83 -12.80 -7.73
CA TYR A 88 -15.42 -12.47 -7.97
C TYR A 88 -14.93 -12.81 -9.38
N GLY A 89 -15.81 -13.39 -10.21
CA GLY A 89 -15.52 -13.70 -11.59
C GLY A 89 -15.10 -12.47 -12.39
N TYR A 90 -14.26 -12.69 -13.39
CA TYR A 90 -13.74 -11.64 -14.25
C TYR A 90 -14.77 -11.16 -15.26
N ALA A 91 -14.87 -9.84 -15.41
CA ALA A 91 -15.56 -9.18 -16.51
C ALA A 91 -14.84 -7.89 -16.90
N ASP A 92 -14.86 -7.56 -18.19
CA ASP A 92 -14.23 -6.34 -18.71
C ASP A 92 -14.89 -5.06 -18.17
N SER A 93 -16.17 -5.12 -17.82
CA SER A 93 -16.91 -4.05 -17.14
C SER A 93 -16.49 -3.85 -15.68
N SER A 94 -15.87 -4.86 -15.07
CA SER A 94 -15.49 -4.89 -13.66
C SER A 94 -14.04 -5.36 -13.49
N PRO A 95 -13.05 -4.62 -14.04
CA PRO A 95 -11.66 -5.06 -14.10
C PRO A 95 -10.96 -5.03 -12.73
N TYR A 96 -11.60 -4.61 -11.66
CA TYR A 96 -11.03 -4.52 -10.31
C TYR A 96 -11.10 -5.83 -9.53
N LYS A 97 -11.57 -6.91 -10.15
CA LYS A 97 -11.64 -8.26 -9.58
C LYS A 97 -11.23 -9.30 -10.62
N ILE A 98 -10.66 -10.39 -10.15
CA ILE A 98 -10.34 -11.55 -10.98
C ILE A 98 -10.39 -12.82 -10.12
N ALA A 99 -10.91 -13.90 -10.69
CA ALA A 99 -10.91 -15.21 -10.09
C ALA A 99 -10.22 -16.20 -11.03
N VAL A 100 -9.34 -17.02 -10.48
CA VAL A 100 -8.65 -18.08 -11.22
C VAL A 100 -8.73 -19.39 -10.46
N ARG A 101 -8.73 -20.49 -11.22
CA ARG A 101 -8.62 -21.82 -10.66
C ARG A 101 -7.18 -22.31 -10.70
N LEU A 102 -6.70 -22.80 -9.58
CA LEU A 102 -5.38 -23.42 -9.44
C LEU A 102 -5.43 -24.91 -9.82
N PRO A 103 -4.28 -25.51 -10.18
CA PRO A 103 -4.09 -26.95 -10.25
C PRO A 103 -4.51 -27.66 -8.97
N ASN A 104 -5.04 -28.88 -9.09
CA ASN A 104 -5.24 -29.75 -7.95
C ASN A 104 -3.89 -30.33 -7.49
N TYR A 105 -3.25 -29.64 -6.54
CA TYR A 105 -1.98 -30.10 -5.94
C TYR A 105 -2.15 -31.25 -4.94
N SER A 106 -3.38 -31.56 -4.54
CA SER A 106 -3.70 -32.59 -3.55
C SER A 106 -4.06 -33.93 -4.19
N GLY A 107 -4.34 -33.93 -5.50
CA GLY A 107 -4.76 -35.10 -6.27
C GLY A 107 -3.61 -35.80 -7.00
N THR A 108 -3.96 -36.87 -7.72
CA THR A 108 -3.02 -37.64 -8.56
C THR A 108 -2.76 -37.00 -9.93
N ASP A 109 -3.63 -36.09 -10.39
CA ASP A 109 -3.45 -35.37 -11.66
C ASP A 109 -3.44 -33.84 -11.46
N PRO A 110 -2.29 -33.16 -11.61
CA PRO A 110 -2.21 -31.71 -11.49
C PRO A 110 -2.94 -30.97 -12.63
N LYS A 111 -3.46 -31.68 -13.64
CA LYS A 111 -4.32 -31.08 -14.67
C LYS A 111 -5.76 -30.89 -14.19
N GLU A 112 -6.14 -31.50 -13.07
CA GLU A 112 -7.48 -31.34 -12.54
C GLU A 112 -7.70 -29.96 -11.91
N PRO A 113 -8.89 -29.37 -12.10
CA PRO A 113 -9.28 -28.12 -11.49
C PRO A 113 -9.33 -28.23 -9.95
N GLY A 114 -8.50 -27.45 -9.26
CA GLY A 114 -8.44 -27.40 -7.80
C GLY A 114 -9.10 -26.16 -7.22
N THR A 115 -8.44 -25.60 -6.20
CA THR A 115 -8.82 -24.41 -5.43
C THR A 115 -9.04 -23.18 -6.31
N ILE A 116 -10.03 -22.36 -5.96
CA ILE A 116 -10.24 -21.05 -6.59
C ILE A 116 -9.55 -19.99 -5.73
N VAL A 117 -8.79 -19.11 -6.38
CA VAL A 117 -8.18 -17.94 -5.76
C VAL A 117 -8.71 -16.69 -6.45
N THR A 118 -9.07 -15.70 -5.65
CA THR A 118 -9.65 -14.45 -6.10
C THR A 118 -8.80 -13.27 -5.63
N PHE A 119 -8.70 -12.24 -6.45
CA PHE A 119 -8.08 -10.98 -6.11
C PHE A 119 -9.04 -9.84 -6.39
N TYR A 120 -9.19 -8.92 -5.44
CA TYR A 120 -10.05 -7.76 -5.60
C TYR A 120 -9.56 -6.61 -4.72
N ALA A 121 -9.76 -5.38 -5.17
CA ALA A 121 -9.68 -4.21 -4.30
C ALA A 121 -11.06 -4.01 -3.68
N ALA A 122 -11.17 -3.40 -2.50
CA ALA A 122 -12.42 -2.80 -2.04
C ALA A 122 -12.24 -1.27 -2.10
N LEU A 123 -13.13 -0.55 -2.77
CA LEU A 123 -13.02 0.87 -3.10
C LEU A 123 -14.26 1.60 -2.56
N ALA A 124 -14.06 2.65 -1.76
CA ALA A 124 -15.12 3.48 -1.16
C ALA A 124 -15.90 4.34 -2.20
N GLU A 125 -17.05 4.89 -1.74
CA GLU A 125 -18.15 5.45 -2.55
C GLU A 125 -17.73 6.45 -3.66
N ASP A 126 -17.95 5.96 -4.90
CA ASP A 126 -18.11 6.60 -6.24
C ASP A 126 -17.52 5.68 -7.34
N SER A 127 -17.54 4.36 -7.13
CA SER A 127 -16.85 3.39 -7.97
C SER A 127 -17.73 2.19 -8.33
N SER A 128 -17.74 1.79 -9.60
CA SER A 128 -18.59 0.74 -10.18
C SER A 128 -18.11 -0.70 -9.93
N ALA A 129 -17.39 -0.90 -8.82
CA ALA A 129 -17.94 -1.60 -7.65
C ALA A 129 -17.09 -2.75 -7.11
N PRO A 130 -16.20 -2.47 -6.16
CA PRO A 130 -16.05 -3.45 -5.11
C PRO A 130 -16.11 -2.85 -3.71
N ILE A 131 -16.95 -3.38 -2.84
CA ILE A 131 -16.70 -3.53 -1.41
C ILE A 131 -17.47 -4.79 -1.04
N ASP A 132 -16.79 -5.90 -0.70
CA ASP A 132 -17.31 -6.67 0.43
C ASP A 132 -16.19 -7.23 1.32
N PRO A 133 -15.40 -6.35 1.98
CA PRO A 133 -15.05 -6.57 3.37
C PRO A 133 -16.34 -6.41 4.18
N ALA A 134 -17.18 -7.45 4.09
CA ALA A 134 -18.49 -7.53 4.67
C ALA A 134 -18.43 -7.17 6.15
N LEU A 135 -18.89 -6.01 6.60
CA LEU A 135 -19.63 -4.92 5.95
C LEU A 135 -19.16 -3.67 6.68
N ALA A 136 -18.13 -3.00 6.15
CA ALA A 136 -17.29 -2.09 6.92
C ALA A 136 -18.03 -0.90 7.61
N SER A 137 -17.54 -0.53 8.82
CA SER A 137 -17.50 0.79 9.52
C SER A 137 -17.14 0.56 11.02
N GLU A 138 -16.42 1.37 11.81
CA GLU A 138 -15.71 2.65 11.62
C GLU A 138 -14.18 2.48 11.79
N GLY A 139 -13.41 3.10 10.87
CA GLY A 139 -11.94 2.97 10.72
C GLY A 139 -11.47 2.52 9.33
N GLU A 140 -12.42 2.39 8.40
CA GLU A 140 -12.37 1.70 7.09
C GLU A 140 -11.04 1.81 6.33
N GLN A 141 -10.30 0.70 6.28
CA GLN A 141 -9.20 0.51 5.33
C GLN A 141 -9.52 -0.63 4.40
N PRO A 142 -9.82 -0.35 3.13
CA PRO A 142 -9.64 -1.34 2.12
C PRO A 142 -8.43 -1.01 1.24
N LEU A 143 -7.53 -2.00 1.20
CA LEU A 143 -6.36 -2.00 0.33
C LEU A 143 -6.65 -2.95 -0.83
N LEU A 144 -6.24 -4.19 -0.67
CA LEU A 144 -6.20 -5.18 -1.72
C LEU A 144 -6.28 -6.55 -1.06
N TYR A 145 -7.22 -7.38 -1.49
CA TYR A 145 -7.56 -8.62 -0.83
C TYR A 145 -7.34 -9.82 -1.73
N THR A 146 -7.13 -10.96 -1.08
CA THR A 146 -7.23 -12.28 -1.68
C THR A 146 -8.20 -13.14 -0.88
N ARG A 147 -8.97 -13.99 -1.57
CA ARG A 147 -9.80 -15.02 -0.95
C ARG A 147 -9.65 -16.34 -1.69
N THR A 148 -9.81 -17.41 -0.93
CA THR A 148 -9.64 -18.78 -1.41
C THR A 148 -10.94 -19.54 -1.21
N TYR A 149 -11.30 -20.37 -2.19
CA TYR A 149 -12.40 -21.34 -2.08
C TYR A 149 -11.88 -22.75 -2.34
N THR A 150 -12.08 -23.61 -1.35
CA THR A 150 -11.79 -25.05 -1.41
C THR A 150 -13.09 -25.84 -1.34
N SER A 151 -13.81 -25.72 -0.22
CA SER A 151 -15.16 -26.22 0.01
C SER A 151 -16.12 -25.12 0.50
N SER A 152 -15.55 -24.08 1.11
CA SER A 152 -16.21 -22.84 1.50
C SER A 152 -15.26 -21.66 1.29
N TRP A 153 -15.79 -20.44 1.21
CA TRP A 153 -14.97 -19.24 1.12
C TRP A 153 -14.25 -18.96 2.44
N GLU A 154 -12.94 -18.75 2.36
CA GLU A 154 -12.14 -18.30 3.51
C GLU A 154 -12.35 -16.80 3.79
N ASN A 155 -11.95 -16.36 4.98
CA ASN A 155 -11.94 -14.94 5.33
C ASN A 155 -10.97 -14.17 4.41
N PRO A 156 -11.29 -12.91 4.05
CA PRO A 156 -10.42 -12.08 3.23
C PRO A 156 -9.06 -11.84 3.90
N GLU A 157 -7.99 -12.07 3.15
CA GLU A 157 -6.62 -11.79 3.57
C GLU A 157 -6.09 -10.54 2.85
N LEU A 158 -5.45 -9.65 3.60
CA LEU A 158 -4.78 -8.46 3.05
C LEU A 158 -3.51 -8.84 2.28
N LEU A 159 -3.40 -8.34 1.05
CA LEU A 159 -2.19 -8.48 0.24
C LEU A 159 -1.12 -7.44 0.58
N ILE A 160 -1.50 -6.38 1.31
CA ILE A 160 -0.64 -5.26 1.68
C ILE A 160 -0.77 -5.05 3.20
N PRO A 161 0.33 -4.85 3.94
CA PRO A 161 0.25 -4.54 5.36
C PRO A 161 -0.54 -3.26 5.61
N GLU A 162 -1.39 -3.28 6.65
CA GLU A 162 -2.11 -2.10 7.11
C GLU A 162 -1.12 -0.99 7.49
N LYS A 163 -1.36 0.20 6.95
CA LYS A 163 -0.59 1.40 7.24
C LYS A 163 -1.56 2.56 7.32
N GLU A 164 -1.28 3.46 8.26
CA GLU A 164 -2.07 4.68 8.40
C GLU A 164 -2.21 5.40 7.06
N ASN A 165 -3.45 5.73 6.73
CA ASN A 165 -3.84 6.49 5.55
C ASN A 165 -3.37 5.90 4.21
N LEU A 166 -3.12 4.59 4.13
CA LEU A 166 -2.88 3.88 2.88
C LEU A 166 -4.21 3.40 2.29
N LYS A 167 -4.41 3.60 0.99
CA LYS A 167 -5.60 3.12 0.25
C LYS A 167 -5.22 2.66 -1.15
N VAL A 168 -5.96 1.70 -1.70
CA VAL A 168 -5.94 1.44 -3.15
C VAL A 168 -6.84 2.46 -3.84
N THR A 169 -6.33 3.09 -4.89
CA THR A 169 -7.08 4.03 -5.72
C THR A 169 -7.46 3.45 -7.08
N GLN A 170 -6.71 2.44 -7.54
CA GLN A 170 -7.01 1.74 -8.79
C GLN A 170 -6.49 0.31 -8.71
N LEU A 171 -7.32 -0.64 -9.14
CA LEU A 171 -6.89 -1.99 -9.47
C LEU A 171 -7.59 -2.37 -10.78
N ASN A 172 -6.80 -2.72 -11.80
CA ASN A 172 -7.33 -3.23 -13.05
C ASN A 172 -6.59 -4.50 -13.46
N PHE A 173 -7.35 -5.54 -13.76
CA PHE A 173 -6.96 -6.72 -14.50
C PHE A 173 -7.51 -6.56 -15.91
N ILE A 174 -6.64 -6.64 -16.89
CA ILE A 174 -7.03 -6.63 -18.30
C ILE A 174 -6.54 -7.95 -18.88
N VAL A 175 -7.49 -8.82 -19.18
CA VAL A 175 -7.20 -10.13 -19.77
C VAL A 175 -7.06 -9.97 -21.28
N GLY A 176 -6.04 -10.60 -21.84
CA GLY A 176 -5.76 -10.58 -23.27
C GLY A 176 -4.85 -11.73 -23.70
N GLY A 177 -4.29 -11.61 -24.91
CA GLY A 177 -3.58 -12.70 -25.59
C GLY A 177 -4.54 -13.61 -26.35
N ASP A 178 -4.02 -14.34 -27.32
CA ASP A 178 -4.80 -15.15 -28.27
C ASP A 178 -5.68 -16.20 -27.55
N ASN A 179 -5.24 -16.65 -26.38
CA ASN A 179 -5.93 -17.66 -25.56
C ASN A 179 -6.50 -17.08 -24.24
N ARG A 180 -6.57 -15.75 -24.08
CA ARG A 180 -6.91 -15.09 -22.80
C ARG A 180 -6.04 -15.55 -21.63
N ASP A 181 -4.80 -15.91 -21.92
CA ASP A 181 -3.83 -16.45 -20.98
C ASP A 181 -2.90 -15.38 -20.41
N ARG A 182 -3.02 -14.12 -20.84
CA ARG A 182 -2.20 -13.01 -20.34
C ARG A 182 -3.07 -12.01 -19.59
N VAL A 183 -2.60 -11.58 -18.43
CA VAL A 183 -3.26 -10.59 -17.59
C VAL A 183 -2.33 -9.40 -17.39
N LEU A 184 -2.73 -8.24 -17.87
CA LEU A 184 -2.10 -6.97 -17.53
C LEU A 184 -2.73 -6.47 -16.22
N ILE A 185 -1.89 -6.25 -15.21
CA ILE A 185 -2.31 -5.86 -13.87
C ILE A 185 -1.82 -4.45 -13.62
N THR A 186 -2.73 -3.56 -13.26
CA THR A 186 -2.43 -2.19 -12.84
C THR A 186 -2.86 -2.04 -11.39
N LEU A 187 -1.93 -1.64 -10.52
CA LEU A 187 -2.20 -1.34 -9.11
C LEU A 187 -1.74 0.08 -8.80
N GLU A 188 -2.63 0.88 -8.24
CA GLU A 188 -2.32 2.22 -7.73
C GLU A 188 -2.64 2.32 -6.25
N LEU A 189 -1.66 2.78 -5.49
CA LEU A 189 -1.74 3.01 -4.05
C LEU A 189 -1.59 4.50 -3.76
N ALA A 190 -2.36 5.01 -2.80
CA ALA A 190 -2.21 6.34 -2.26
C ALA A 190 -1.96 6.29 -0.74
N GLN A 191 -0.99 7.06 -0.25
CA GLN A 191 -0.71 7.21 1.17
C GLN A 191 -0.66 8.69 1.55
N SER A 192 -1.38 9.08 2.61
CA SER A 192 -1.29 10.42 3.18
C SER A 192 -0.12 10.52 4.16
N ASP A 193 0.68 11.58 4.05
CA ASP A 193 1.68 11.92 5.05
C ASP A 193 1.02 12.72 6.19
N SER A 194 0.92 12.12 7.37
CA SER A 194 0.31 12.72 8.56
C SER A 194 0.97 14.05 8.97
N ALA A 195 2.24 14.29 8.63
CA ALA A 195 2.96 15.53 8.95
C ALA A 195 2.73 16.65 7.93
N LEU A 196 2.32 16.33 6.71
CA LEU A 196 2.20 17.28 5.60
C LEU A 196 0.77 17.38 5.03
N SER A 197 -0.16 16.55 5.52
CA SER A 197 -1.53 16.41 5.01
C SER A 197 -1.58 16.27 3.48
N LYS A 198 -0.56 15.63 2.90
CA LYS A 198 -0.38 15.50 1.46
C LYS A 198 -0.43 14.04 1.05
N TRP A 199 -1.26 13.74 0.05
CA TRP A 199 -1.34 12.43 -0.58
C TRP A 199 -0.19 12.22 -1.56
N SER A 200 0.50 11.11 -1.39
CA SER A 200 1.46 10.57 -2.35
C SER A 200 0.85 9.36 -3.03
N VAL A 201 1.01 9.26 -4.35
CA VAL A 201 0.46 8.15 -5.15
C VAL A 201 1.59 7.37 -5.80
N TYR A 202 1.45 6.07 -5.89
CA TYR A 202 2.36 5.20 -6.60
C TYR A 202 1.57 4.19 -7.44
N LYS A 203 1.85 4.18 -8.74
CA LYS A 203 1.27 3.26 -9.71
C LYS A 203 2.32 2.27 -10.18
N LEU A 204 1.95 1.00 -10.21
CA LEU A 204 2.78 -0.09 -10.72
C LEU A 204 1.96 -0.94 -11.68
N VAL A 205 2.58 -1.28 -12.80
CA VAL A 205 2.00 -2.11 -13.85
C VAL A 205 2.85 -3.37 -13.99
N SER A 206 2.21 -4.52 -14.07
CA SER A 206 2.85 -5.81 -14.23
C SER A 206 2.04 -6.68 -15.20
N THR A 207 2.65 -7.75 -15.68
CA THR A 207 1.97 -8.75 -16.51
C THR A 207 2.14 -10.12 -15.88
N ALA A 208 1.09 -10.94 -15.92
CA ALA A 208 1.13 -12.35 -15.59
C ALA A 208 0.67 -13.17 -16.79
N LYS A 209 1.23 -14.38 -16.94
CA LYS A 209 0.72 -15.38 -17.89
C LYS A 209 0.16 -16.53 -17.07
N LEU A 210 -1.10 -16.87 -17.28
CA LEU A 210 -1.78 -18.01 -16.66
C LEU A 210 -1.07 -19.31 -17.07
N GLY A 211 -0.89 -20.23 -16.12
CA GLY A 211 -0.23 -21.52 -16.33
C GLY A 211 1.23 -21.43 -16.74
N ALA A 212 1.94 -20.35 -16.40
CA ALA A 212 3.34 -20.14 -16.76
C ALA A 212 4.35 -20.83 -15.81
N ARG A 213 3.88 -21.72 -14.95
CA ARG A 213 4.66 -22.33 -13.86
C ARG A 213 5.08 -23.76 -14.18
#